data_AF-A0A1G2K3U7-F1
#
_entry.id   AF-A0A1G2K3U7-F1
#
_cell.length_a   1.000
_cell.length_b   1.000
_cell.length_c   1.000
_cell.angle_alpha   90.00
_cell.angle_beta   90.00
_cell.angle_gamma   90.00
#
_symmetry.space_group_name_H-M   'P 1'
#
loop_
_entity.id
_entity.type
_entity.pdbx_description
1 polymer ?
#
loop_
_entity_poly.entity_id
_entity_poly.type
_entity_poly.pdbx_seq_one_letter_code
_entity_poly.pdbx_strand_id
1 'polypeptide(L)'
;MPSSSFVGSFLGGVLIVLTIFLVLVIIFRLLFKKNIFGSGGQDATDAHNEAREILTGARAESLRIIEQAHKQAAELLQNTKTVTAHTEEELERALGKFSLREGQRLQAASAELIKAYRAVIEEAQRSYLEAIQTASRAVSEEARDGMQKFSKFLTDEMAREQSNMEKHRQETLQGVDREIEEHKEKVLKRINESMYAILLRVSREVLGHALGLEDHQDLILKSLANAKKEGFFDTNK
;
A
#
# COMPACT_ATOMS: atom_id res chain seq x y z
N MET A 1 128.43 -105.52 -62.65
CA MET A 1 128.17 -104.80 -63.92
C MET A 1 127.41 -105.73 -64.85
N PRO A 2 126.52 -105.23 -65.74
CA PRO A 2 125.86 -103.90 -65.70
C PRO A 2 124.81 -103.92 -64.56
N SER A 3 123.59 -103.36 -64.55
CA SER A 3 122.91 -102.34 -65.39
C SER A 3 121.99 -101.48 -64.49
N SER A 4 121.39 -100.42 -65.05
CA SER A 4 120.56 -99.44 -64.32
C SER A 4 119.16 -99.23 -64.95
N SER A 5 118.46 -100.31 -65.30
CA SER A 5 117.19 -100.24 -66.06
C SER A 5 115.90 -100.33 -65.22
N PHE A 6 115.96 -100.79 -63.96
CA PHE A 6 114.73 -101.06 -63.18
C PHE A 6 114.18 -99.85 -62.41
N VAL A 7 115.05 -98.92 -61.98
CA VAL A 7 114.66 -97.75 -61.15
C VAL A 7 113.91 -96.69 -61.98
N GLY A 8 114.20 -96.57 -63.28
CA GLY A 8 113.58 -95.56 -64.15
C GLY A 8 112.08 -95.74 -64.37
N SER A 9 111.58 -96.98 -64.46
CA SER A 9 110.14 -97.24 -64.68
C SER A 9 109.30 -96.96 -63.42
N PHE A 10 109.86 -97.17 -62.22
CA PHE A 10 109.15 -96.88 -60.97
C PHE A 10 108.96 -95.37 -60.73
N LEU A 11 109.94 -94.54 -61.10
CA LEU A 11 109.80 -93.06 -61.01
C LEU A 11 108.69 -92.54 -61.94
N GLY A 12 108.56 -93.09 -63.15
CA GLY A 12 107.53 -92.70 -64.11
C GLY A 12 106.10 -92.94 -63.61
N GLY A 13 105.86 -94.09 -62.97
CA GLY A 13 104.54 -94.43 -62.40
C GLY A 13 104.10 -93.48 -61.28
N VAL A 14 105.02 -93.11 -60.38
CA VAL A 14 104.73 -92.22 -59.25
C VAL A 14 104.33 -90.81 -59.72
N LEU A 15 104.98 -90.28 -60.77
CA LEU A 15 104.64 -88.99 -61.35
C LEU A 15 103.20 -88.95 -61.92
N ILE A 16 102.74 -90.03 -62.56
CA ILE A 16 101.38 -90.10 -63.12
C ILE A 16 100.33 -90.12 -61.99
N VAL A 17 100.56 -90.86 -60.91
CA VAL A 17 99.63 -90.88 -59.77
C VAL A 17 99.56 -89.50 -59.10
N LEU A 18 100.70 -88.80 -58.97
CA LEU A 18 100.75 -87.44 -58.44
C LEU A 18 99.98 -86.42 -59.29
N THR A 19 100.07 -86.48 -60.62
CA THR A 19 99.31 -85.55 -61.49
C THR A 19 97.81 -85.81 -61.42
N ILE A 20 97.37 -87.07 -61.38
CA ILE A 20 95.95 -87.44 -61.20
C ILE A 20 95.41 -86.92 -59.86
N PHE A 21 96.18 -87.09 -58.77
CA PHE A 21 95.80 -86.58 -57.45
C PHE A 21 95.68 -85.05 -57.43
N LEU A 22 96.61 -84.33 -58.07
CA LEU A 22 96.61 -82.87 -58.15
C LEU A 22 95.38 -82.35 -58.93
N VAL A 23 95.02 -83.02 -60.03
CA VAL A 23 93.78 -82.72 -60.79
C VAL A 23 92.53 -82.95 -59.94
N LEU A 24 92.45 -84.05 -59.19
CA LEU A 24 91.33 -84.32 -58.28
C LEU A 24 91.20 -83.25 -57.18
N VAL A 25 92.31 -82.81 -56.59
CA VAL A 25 92.30 -81.72 -55.59
C VAL A 25 91.81 -80.40 -56.20
N ILE A 26 92.19 -80.07 -57.45
CA ILE A 26 91.72 -78.86 -58.14
C ILE A 26 90.20 -78.94 -58.41
N ILE A 27 89.70 -80.08 -58.91
CA ILE A 27 88.27 -80.30 -59.17
C ILE A 27 87.46 -80.22 -57.86
N PHE A 28 87.95 -80.84 -56.79
CA PHE A 28 87.32 -80.78 -55.48
C PHE A 28 87.25 -79.32 -54.97
N ARG A 29 88.34 -78.55 -55.09
CA ARG A 29 88.36 -77.13 -54.69
C ARG A 29 87.37 -76.27 -55.48
N LEU A 30 87.18 -76.53 -56.77
CA LEU A 30 86.22 -75.82 -57.62
C LEU A 30 84.77 -76.16 -57.24
N LEU A 31 84.43 -77.44 -57.04
CA LEU A 31 83.11 -77.87 -56.60
C LEU A 31 82.77 -77.33 -55.20
N PHE A 32 83.70 -77.42 -54.25
CA PHE A 32 83.47 -76.98 -52.87
C PHE A 32 83.32 -75.45 -52.78
N LYS A 33 84.10 -74.69 -53.57
CA LYS A 33 83.94 -73.22 -53.64
C LYS A 33 82.58 -72.81 -54.23
N LYS A 34 82.06 -73.55 -55.22
CA LYS A 34 80.71 -73.31 -55.76
C LYS A 34 79.61 -73.64 -54.75
N ASN A 35 79.79 -74.68 -53.93
CA ASN A 35 78.76 -75.15 -53.00
C ASN A 35 78.66 -74.35 -51.69
N ILE A 36 79.76 -73.71 -51.22
CA ILE A 36 79.77 -72.96 -49.96
C ILE A 36 79.62 -71.44 -50.15
N PHE A 37 80.07 -70.89 -51.29
CA PHE A 37 80.08 -69.43 -51.52
C PHE A 37 78.95 -68.91 -52.43
N GLY A 38 77.95 -69.75 -52.72
CA GLY A 38 76.92 -69.47 -53.73
C GLY A 38 75.71 -68.65 -53.28
N SER A 39 75.43 -68.52 -51.98
CA SER A 39 74.12 -68.05 -51.48
C SER A 39 74.14 -67.09 -50.29
N GLY A 40 75.30 -66.75 -49.70
CA GLY A 40 75.34 -65.93 -48.47
C GLY A 40 75.26 -64.41 -48.63
N GLY A 41 75.29 -63.88 -49.87
CA GLY A 41 75.42 -62.44 -50.14
C GLY A 41 74.21 -61.74 -50.76
N GLN A 42 73.26 -62.50 -51.34
CA GLN A 42 72.06 -61.94 -51.97
C GLN A 42 70.97 -61.71 -50.91
N ASP A 43 70.60 -62.76 -50.15
CA ASP A 43 69.58 -62.70 -49.09
C ASP A 43 69.77 -61.53 -48.09
N ALA A 44 71.01 -61.24 -47.68
CA ALA A 44 71.31 -60.13 -46.77
C ALA A 44 71.16 -58.74 -47.43
N THR A 45 71.42 -58.64 -48.74
CA THR A 45 71.25 -57.40 -49.51
C THR A 45 69.78 -57.15 -49.77
N ASP A 46 69.02 -58.20 -50.09
CA ASP A 46 67.59 -58.13 -50.38
C ASP A 46 66.79 -57.79 -49.11
N ALA A 47 67.10 -58.42 -47.97
CA ALA A 47 66.51 -58.06 -46.67
C ALA A 47 66.80 -56.61 -46.25
N HIS A 48 67.99 -56.07 -46.58
CA HIS A 48 68.32 -54.66 -46.36
C HIS A 48 67.56 -53.71 -47.29
N ASN A 49 67.27 -54.13 -48.52
CA ASN A 49 66.46 -53.36 -49.47
C ASN A 49 64.99 -53.35 -49.06
N GLU A 50 64.42 -54.50 -48.70
CA GLU A 50 63.04 -54.63 -48.18
C GLU A 50 62.85 -53.81 -46.90
N ALA A 51 63.78 -53.87 -45.95
CA ALA A 51 63.75 -53.04 -44.74
C ALA A 51 63.81 -51.53 -45.06
N ARG A 52 64.58 -51.12 -46.09
CA ARG A 52 64.61 -49.72 -46.55
C ARG A 52 63.32 -49.31 -47.24
N GLU A 53 62.70 -50.19 -48.02
CA GLU A 53 61.42 -49.94 -48.67
C GLU A 53 60.30 -49.79 -47.63
N ILE A 54 60.22 -50.71 -46.66
CA ILE A 54 59.28 -50.63 -45.52
C ILE A 54 59.49 -49.33 -44.73
N LEU A 55 60.73 -48.95 -44.40
CA LEU A 55 61.01 -47.69 -43.69
C LEU A 55 60.66 -46.45 -44.52
N THR A 56 60.81 -46.51 -45.85
CA THR A 56 60.49 -45.39 -46.74
C THR A 56 58.97 -45.26 -46.94
N GLY A 57 58.27 -46.39 -47.10
CA GLY A 57 56.81 -46.46 -47.11
C GLY A 57 56.19 -45.99 -45.80
N ALA A 58 56.70 -46.46 -44.65
CA ALA A 58 56.26 -46.02 -43.33
C ALA A 58 56.49 -44.52 -43.09
N ARG A 59 57.60 -43.96 -43.59
CA ARG A 59 57.84 -42.49 -43.56
C ARG A 59 56.87 -41.73 -44.44
N ALA A 60 56.64 -42.18 -45.67
CA ALA A 60 55.70 -41.56 -46.59
C ALA A 60 54.27 -41.58 -46.03
N GLU A 61 53.86 -42.70 -45.43
CA GLU A 61 52.55 -42.84 -44.81
C GLU A 61 52.42 -42.01 -43.53
N SER A 62 53.48 -41.95 -42.70
CA SER A 62 53.51 -41.05 -41.53
C SER A 62 53.37 -39.58 -41.93
N LEU A 63 54.03 -39.16 -43.03
CA LEU A 63 53.90 -37.80 -43.56
C LEU A 63 52.48 -37.52 -44.07
N ARG A 64 51.82 -38.47 -44.75
CA ARG A 64 50.41 -38.34 -45.15
C ARG A 64 49.47 -38.25 -43.96
N ILE A 65 49.66 -39.06 -42.93
CA ILE A 65 48.86 -39.01 -41.70
C ILE A 65 49.02 -37.64 -41.02
N ILE A 66 50.25 -37.12 -40.95
CA ILE A 66 50.53 -35.78 -40.41
C ILE A 66 49.88 -34.68 -41.26
N GLU A 67 49.98 -34.75 -42.59
CA GLU A 67 49.35 -33.80 -43.52
C GLU A 67 47.82 -33.81 -43.40
N GLN A 68 47.21 -35.00 -43.37
CA GLN A 68 45.78 -35.18 -43.17
C GLN A 68 45.32 -34.67 -41.80
N ALA A 69 46.08 -34.95 -40.73
CA ALA A 69 45.80 -34.43 -39.39
C ALA A 69 45.88 -32.90 -39.34
N HIS A 70 46.89 -32.29 -39.99
CA HIS A 70 46.98 -30.83 -40.12
C HIS A 70 45.79 -30.25 -40.90
N LYS A 71 45.37 -30.89 -42.00
CA LYS A 71 44.20 -30.46 -42.78
C LYS A 71 42.91 -30.52 -41.95
N GLN A 72 42.67 -31.65 -41.27
CA GLN A 72 41.51 -31.82 -40.38
C GLN A 72 41.52 -30.83 -39.21
N ALA A 73 42.69 -30.56 -38.61
CA ALA A 73 42.83 -29.54 -37.57
C ALA A 73 42.55 -28.12 -38.09
N ALA A 74 43.01 -27.79 -39.30
CA ALA A 74 42.72 -26.51 -39.94
C ALA A 74 41.22 -26.33 -40.27
N GLU A 75 40.59 -27.37 -40.84
CA GLU A 75 39.15 -27.41 -41.10
C GLU A 75 38.34 -27.29 -39.80
N LEU A 76 38.73 -28.01 -38.74
CA LEU A 76 38.11 -27.90 -37.41
C LEU A 76 38.22 -26.49 -36.84
N LEU A 77 39.40 -25.87 -36.88
CA LEU A 77 39.63 -24.50 -36.41
C LEU A 77 38.82 -23.48 -37.21
N GLN A 78 38.69 -23.66 -38.53
CA GLN A 78 37.86 -22.81 -39.38
C GLN A 78 36.38 -22.96 -39.01
N ASN A 79 35.89 -24.19 -38.89
CA ASN A 79 34.52 -24.48 -38.49
C ASN A 79 34.22 -23.93 -37.08
N THR A 80 35.13 -24.05 -36.12
CA THR A 80 34.99 -23.46 -34.79
C THR A 80 34.85 -21.94 -34.88
N LYS A 81 35.69 -21.24 -35.66
CA LYS A 81 35.57 -19.78 -35.85
C LYS A 81 34.22 -19.39 -36.47
N THR A 82 33.75 -20.11 -37.48
CA THR A 82 32.44 -19.85 -38.11
C THR A 82 31.28 -20.11 -37.15
N VAL A 83 31.34 -21.19 -36.36
CA VAL A 83 30.32 -21.48 -35.34
C VAL A 83 30.33 -20.41 -34.25
N THR A 84 31.49 -19.99 -33.74
CA THR A 84 31.60 -18.91 -32.75
C THR A 84 30.98 -17.61 -33.27
N ALA A 85 31.35 -17.17 -34.47
CA ALA A 85 30.78 -15.96 -35.08
C ALA A 85 29.26 -16.04 -35.26
N HIS A 86 28.73 -17.19 -35.70
CA HIS A 86 27.28 -17.40 -35.81
C HIS A 86 26.58 -17.43 -34.44
N THR A 87 27.22 -17.97 -33.40
CA THR A 87 26.65 -17.96 -32.04
C THR A 87 26.66 -16.56 -31.42
N GLU A 88 27.68 -15.74 -31.71
CA GLU A 88 27.73 -14.33 -31.30
C GLU A 88 26.62 -13.52 -32.00
N GLU A 89 26.44 -13.71 -33.32
CA GLU A 89 25.39 -13.03 -34.10
C GLU A 89 23.97 -13.42 -33.63
N GLU A 90 23.70 -14.71 -33.40
CA GLU A 90 22.41 -15.15 -32.86
C GLU A 90 22.17 -14.66 -31.41
N LEU A 91 23.22 -14.59 -30.58
CA LEU A 91 23.12 -14.04 -29.23
C LEU A 91 22.81 -12.53 -29.27
N GLU A 92 23.48 -11.76 -30.13
CA GLU A 92 23.20 -10.33 -30.33
C GLU A 92 21.76 -10.11 -30.82
N ARG A 93 21.31 -10.89 -31.82
CA ARG A 93 19.92 -10.87 -32.31
C ARG A 93 18.92 -11.22 -31.21
N ALA A 94 19.21 -12.22 -30.37
CA ALA A 94 18.35 -12.62 -29.26
C ALA A 94 18.26 -11.52 -28.18
N LEU A 95 19.40 -10.93 -27.80
CA LEU A 95 19.48 -9.82 -26.86
C LEU A 95 18.76 -8.55 -27.38
N GLY A 96 18.94 -8.21 -28.67
CA GLY A 96 18.24 -7.09 -29.30
C GLY A 96 16.72 -7.30 -29.33
N LYS A 97 16.25 -8.49 -29.72
CA LYS A 97 14.82 -8.86 -29.69
C LYS A 97 14.26 -8.85 -28.26
N PHE A 98 15.02 -9.32 -27.27
CA PHE A 98 14.63 -9.31 -25.87
C PHE A 98 14.51 -7.87 -25.35
N SER A 99 15.53 -7.04 -25.56
CA SER A 99 15.56 -5.63 -25.14
C SER A 99 14.40 -4.83 -25.74
N LEU A 100 14.14 -4.98 -27.04
CA LEU A 100 13.01 -4.33 -27.71
C LEU A 100 11.67 -4.77 -27.13
N ARG A 101 11.48 -6.09 -26.93
CA ARG A 101 10.23 -6.64 -26.38
C ARG A 101 9.99 -6.19 -24.95
N GLU A 102 11.02 -6.19 -24.11
CA GLU A 102 10.87 -5.81 -22.71
C GLU A 102 10.68 -4.29 -22.56
N GLY A 103 11.35 -3.49 -23.39
CA GLY A 103 11.06 -2.04 -23.51
C GLY A 103 9.61 -1.76 -23.90
N GLN A 104 9.06 -2.48 -24.88
CA GLN A 104 7.64 -2.38 -25.25
C GLN A 104 6.70 -2.82 -24.12
N ARG A 105 7.02 -3.90 -23.39
CA ARG A 105 6.22 -4.37 -22.24
C ARG A 105 6.24 -3.37 -21.10
N LEU A 106 7.39 -2.79 -20.77
CA LEU A 106 7.53 -1.73 -19.77
C LEU A 106 6.76 -0.46 -20.18
N GLN A 107 6.81 -0.07 -21.46
CA GLN A 107 6.06 1.07 -21.97
C GLN A 107 4.54 0.83 -21.89
N ALA A 108 4.06 -0.35 -22.27
CA ALA A 108 2.65 -0.72 -22.18
C ALA A 108 2.16 -0.80 -20.71
N ALA A 109 2.95 -1.41 -19.82
CA ALA A 109 2.65 -1.46 -18.39
C ALA A 109 2.62 -0.07 -17.75
N SER A 110 3.55 0.82 -18.13
CA SER A 110 3.56 2.23 -17.71
C SER A 110 2.32 2.98 -18.20
N ALA A 111 1.92 2.78 -19.46
CA ALA A 111 0.71 3.41 -20.01
C ALA A 111 -0.57 2.96 -19.30
N GLU A 112 -0.74 1.66 -19.03
CA GLU A 112 -1.87 1.15 -18.26
C GLU A 112 -1.83 1.60 -16.79
N LEU A 113 -0.65 1.70 -16.17
CA LEU A 113 -0.51 2.25 -14.81
C LEU A 113 -0.91 3.74 -14.75
N ILE A 114 -0.49 4.56 -15.71
CA ILE A 114 -0.90 5.97 -15.82
C ILE A 114 -2.42 6.08 -16.02
N LYS A 115 -3.01 5.22 -16.85
CA LYS A 115 -4.45 5.17 -17.11
C LYS A 115 -5.25 4.76 -15.87
N ALA A 116 -4.81 3.73 -15.15
CA ALA A 116 -5.40 3.31 -13.88
C ALA A 116 -5.30 4.43 -12.82
N TYR A 117 -4.14 5.09 -12.71
CA TYR A 117 -3.92 6.18 -11.77
C TYR A 117 -4.82 7.40 -12.07
N ARG A 118 -5.01 7.75 -13.35
CA ARG A 118 -5.97 8.78 -13.76
C ARG A 118 -7.41 8.41 -13.40
N ALA A 119 -7.83 7.18 -13.68
CA ALA A 119 -9.17 6.71 -13.33
C ALA A 119 -9.44 6.77 -11.82
N VAL A 120 -8.46 6.38 -10.99
CA VAL A 120 -8.55 6.50 -9.52
C VAL A 120 -8.65 7.96 -9.08
N ILE A 121 -7.90 8.90 -9.70
CA ILE A 121 -8.01 10.33 -9.38
C ILE A 121 -9.37 10.90 -9.79
N GLU A 122 -9.86 10.59 -10.99
CA GLU A 122 -11.17 11.05 -11.46
C GLU A 122 -12.31 10.55 -10.58
N GLU A 123 -12.26 9.28 -10.16
CA GLU A 123 -13.26 8.70 -9.26
C GLU A 123 -13.18 9.29 -7.85
N ALA A 124 -11.96 9.48 -7.32
CA ALA A 124 -11.76 10.16 -6.04
C ALA A 124 -12.26 11.62 -6.07
N GLN A 125 -12.06 12.35 -7.17
CA GLN A 125 -12.59 13.70 -7.35
C GLN A 125 -14.12 13.71 -7.39
N ARG A 126 -14.76 12.78 -8.11
CA ARG A 126 -16.23 12.65 -8.14
C ARG A 126 -16.80 12.35 -6.75
N SER A 127 -16.27 11.33 -6.08
CA SER A 127 -16.69 10.93 -4.74
C SER A 127 -16.51 12.07 -3.73
N TYR A 128 -15.40 12.82 -3.81
CA TYR A 128 -15.15 13.98 -2.95
C TYR A 128 -16.15 15.14 -3.21
N LEU A 129 -16.47 15.42 -4.47
CA LEU A 129 -17.47 16.44 -4.83
C LEU A 129 -18.88 16.04 -4.37
N GLU A 130 -19.25 14.75 -4.51
CA GLU A 130 -20.52 14.21 -4.02
C GLU A 130 -20.63 14.27 -2.49
N ALA A 131 -19.55 13.93 -1.78
CA ALA A 131 -19.46 14.05 -0.32
C ALA A 131 -19.62 15.50 0.14
N ILE A 132 -18.96 16.46 -0.52
CA ILE A 132 -19.12 17.90 -0.24
C ILE A 132 -20.56 18.36 -0.49
N GLN A 133 -21.16 17.98 -1.63
CA GLN A 133 -22.54 18.37 -1.93
C GLN A 133 -23.53 17.79 -0.91
N THR A 134 -23.33 16.55 -0.50
CA THR A 134 -24.16 15.87 0.51
C THR A 134 -24.03 16.54 1.87
N ALA A 135 -22.80 16.81 2.32
CA ALA A 135 -22.54 17.52 3.59
C ALA A 135 -23.13 18.95 3.56
N SER A 136 -22.97 19.67 2.45
CA SER A 136 -23.52 21.03 2.27
C SER A 136 -25.05 21.05 2.32
N ARG A 137 -25.72 20.05 1.73
CA ARG A 137 -27.18 19.87 1.83
C ARG A 137 -27.61 19.59 3.27
N ALA A 138 -26.97 18.64 3.96
CA ALA A 138 -27.28 18.30 5.34
C ALA A 138 -27.11 19.51 6.29
N VAL A 139 -26.02 20.28 6.16
CA VAL A 139 -25.81 21.53 6.92
C VAL A 139 -26.88 22.58 6.59
N SER A 140 -27.30 22.69 5.31
CA SER A 140 -28.35 23.62 4.89
C SER A 140 -29.74 23.22 5.40
N GLU A 141 -30.01 21.93 5.56
CA GLU A 141 -31.26 21.40 6.11
C GLU A 141 -31.31 21.58 7.63
N GLU A 142 -30.25 21.22 8.35
CA GLU A 142 -30.12 21.44 9.80
C GLU A 142 -30.21 22.93 10.15
N ALA A 143 -29.57 23.82 9.38
CA ALA A 143 -29.67 25.26 9.57
C ALA A 143 -31.09 25.80 9.35
N ARG A 144 -31.86 25.22 8.40
CA ARG A 144 -33.27 25.59 8.16
C ARG A 144 -34.17 25.10 9.28
N ASP A 145 -34.01 23.86 9.72
CA ASP A 145 -34.78 23.29 10.83
C ASP A 145 -34.48 24.03 12.15
N GLY A 146 -33.20 24.32 12.44
CA GLY A 146 -32.79 25.17 13.55
C GLY A 146 -33.43 26.57 13.51
N MET A 147 -33.47 27.20 12.32
CA MET A 147 -34.14 28.49 12.14
C MET A 147 -35.66 28.41 12.35
N GLN A 148 -36.33 27.34 11.89
CA GLN A 148 -37.76 27.12 12.14
C GLN A 148 -38.05 26.89 13.63
N LYS A 149 -37.26 26.06 14.31
CA LYS A 149 -37.34 25.84 15.76
C LYS A 149 -37.14 27.13 16.54
N PHE A 150 -36.16 27.95 16.16
CA PHE A 150 -35.92 29.26 16.78
C PHE A 150 -37.06 30.25 16.54
N SER A 151 -37.57 30.35 15.31
CA SER A 151 -38.72 31.19 14.97
C SER A 151 -39.99 30.78 15.73
N LYS A 152 -40.20 29.47 15.93
CA LYS A 152 -41.30 28.96 16.75
C LYS A 152 -41.11 29.31 18.21
N PHE A 153 -39.93 29.04 18.78
CA PHE A 153 -39.59 29.40 20.16
C PHE A 153 -39.82 30.90 20.44
N LEU A 154 -39.36 31.80 19.57
CA LEU A 154 -39.62 33.23 19.71
C LEU A 154 -41.11 33.57 19.67
N THR A 155 -41.89 32.89 18.84
CA THR A 155 -43.34 33.11 18.73
C THR A 155 -44.07 32.65 20.00
N ASP A 156 -43.73 31.47 20.49
CA ASP A 156 -44.28 30.89 21.72
C ASP A 156 -43.90 31.75 22.95
N GLU A 157 -42.67 32.26 23.00
CA GLU A 157 -42.17 33.15 24.06
C GLU A 157 -42.85 34.54 24.02
N MET A 158 -43.01 35.15 22.84
CA MET A 158 -43.75 36.41 22.69
C MET A 158 -45.22 36.26 23.10
N ALA A 159 -45.87 35.14 22.75
CA ALA A 159 -47.25 34.87 23.18
C ALA A 159 -47.34 34.68 24.71
N ARG A 160 -46.34 34.03 25.32
CA ARG A 160 -46.24 33.88 26.77
C ARG A 160 -46.10 35.24 27.47
N GLU A 161 -45.20 36.09 27.00
CA GLU A 161 -45.03 37.42 27.58
C GLU A 161 -46.23 38.34 27.36
N GLN A 162 -46.90 38.30 26.20
CA GLN A 162 -48.18 39.00 26.03
C GLN A 162 -49.23 38.55 27.04
N SER A 163 -49.31 37.24 27.33
CA SER A 163 -50.21 36.72 28.38
C SER A 163 -49.81 37.17 29.79
N ASN A 164 -48.52 37.21 30.10
CA ASN A 164 -48.01 37.69 31.39
C ASN A 164 -48.30 39.19 31.58
N MET A 165 -48.01 40.01 30.56
CA MET A 165 -48.31 41.43 30.56
C MET A 165 -49.81 41.72 30.73
N GLU A 166 -50.68 40.94 30.07
CA GLU A 166 -52.13 41.14 30.20
C GLU A 166 -52.67 40.74 31.58
N LYS A 167 -52.16 39.64 32.17
CA LYS A 167 -52.45 39.30 33.57
C LYS A 167 -52.00 40.41 34.51
N HIS A 168 -50.78 40.90 34.36
CA HIS A 168 -50.25 41.96 35.22
C HIS A 168 -51.02 43.28 35.05
N ARG A 169 -51.48 43.61 33.84
CA ARG A 169 -52.40 44.72 33.59
C ARG A 169 -53.73 44.52 34.34
N GLN A 170 -54.32 43.33 34.27
CA GLN A 170 -55.58 43.01 34.93
C GLN A 170 -55.46 43.05 36.47
N GLU A 171 -54.37 42.51 37.03
CA GLU A 171 -54.02 42.59 38.45
C GLU A 171 -53.84 44.05 38.90
N THR A 172 -53.15 44.86 38.10
CA THR A 172 -52.96 46.31 38.37
C THR A 172 -54.30 47.05 38.39
N LEU A 173 -55.17 46.80 37.41
CA LEU A 173 -56.50 47.42 37.37
C LEU A 173 -57.36 47.03 38.57
N GLN A 174 -57.38 45.74 38.95
CA GLN A 174 -58.09 45.28 40.16
C GLN A 174 -57.51 45.89 41.44
N GLY A 175 -56.19 46.11 41.51
CA GLY A 175 -55.54 46.83 42.60
C GLY A 175 -56.02 48.29 42.69
N VAL A 176 -56.05 49.00 41.57
CA VAL A 176 -56.53 50.39 41.48
C VAL A 176 -58.01 50.51 41.86
N ASP A 177 -58.88 49.62 41.35
CA ASP A 177 -60.30 49.61 41.72
C ASP A 177 -60.50 49.40 43.23
N ARG A 178 -59.69 48.52 43.84
CA ARG A 178 -59.69 48.31 45.29
C ARG A 178 -59.22 49.53 46.08
N GLU A 179 -58.13 50.17 45.67
CA GLU A 179 -57.64 51.40 46.30
C GLU A 179 -58.68 52.54 46.22
N ILE A 180 -59.39 52.65 45.09
CA ILE A 180 -60.48 53.59 44.89
C ILE A 180 -61.64 53.31 45.87
N GLU A 181 -62.05 52.05 46.03
CA GLU A 181 -63.15 51.70 46.94
C GLU A 181 -62.78 51.91 48.41
N GLU A 182 -61.58 51.50 48.82
CA GLU A 182 -61.04 51.78 50.15
C GLU A 182 -60.92 53.29 50.41
N HIS A 183 -60.65 54.11 49.39
CA HIS A 183 -60.65 55.57 49.49
C HIS A 183 -62.07 56.12 49.66
N LYS A 184 -63.05 55.65 48.88
CA LYS A 184 -64.47 56.04 49.03
C LYS A 184 -65.00 55.74 50.42
N GLU A 185 -64.74 54.55 50.96
CA GLU A 185 -65.15 54.18 52.33
C GLU A 185 -64.55 55.13 53.38
N LYS A 186 -63.24 55.43 53.28
CA LYS A 186 -62.56 56.39 54.17
C LYS A 186 -63.16 57.80 54.07
N VAL A 187 -63.56 58.24 52.87
CA VAL A 187 -64.23 59.54 52.65
C VAL A 187 -65.65 59.53 53.20
N LEU A 188 -66.46 58.50 52.93
CA LEU A 188 -67.83 58.36 53.45
C LEU A 188 -67.85 58.32 54.99
N LYS A 189 -66.91 57.60 55.61
CA LYS A 189 -66.76 57.59 57.07
C LYS A 189 -66.48 59.00 57.62
N ARG A 190 -65.56 59.74 56.99
CA ARG A 190 -65.26 61.14 57.36
C ARG A 190 -66.46 62.08 57.17
N ILE A 191 -67.26 61.87 56.13
CA ILE A 191 -68.51 62.61 55.88
C ILE A 191 -69.52 62.31 56.99
N ASN A 192 -69.72 61.06 57.37
CA ASN A 192 -70.61 60.67 58.47
C ASN A 192 -70.16 61.27 59.81
N GLU A 193 -68.88 61.18 60.15
CA GLU A 193 -68.29 61.82 61.35
C GLU A 193 -68.54 63.34 61.34
N SER A 194 -68.39 63.99 60.18
CA SER A 194 -68.67 65.42 59.99
C SER A 194 -70.17 65.74 60.12
N MET A 195 -71.06 64.90 59.58
CA MET A 195 -72.51 65.03 59.73
C MET A 195 -72.94 64.91 61.20
N TYR A 196 -72.40 63.94 61.95
CA TYR A 196 -72.68 63.83 63.39
C TYR A 196 -72.20 65.07 64.15
N ALA A 197 -71.03 65.63 63.82
CA ALA A 197 -70.55 66.87 64.42
C ALA A 197 -71.46 68.08 64.10
N ILE A 198 -71.96 68.19 62.86
CA ILE A 198 -72.93 69.23 62.46
C ILE A 198 -74.25 69.03 63.19
N LEU A 199 -74.82 67.83 63.20
CA LEU A 199 -76.06 67.50 63.90
C LEU A 199 -75.97 67.77 65.40
N LEU A 200 -74.85 67.43 66.04
CA LEU A 200 -74.60 67.75 67.45
C LEU A 200 -74.53 69.27 67.68
N ARG A 201 -73.88 70.02 66.78
CA ARG A 201 -73.80 71.49 66.86
C ARG A 201 -75.19 72.12 66.72
N VAL A 202 -75.93 71.77 65.67
CA VAL A 202 -77.29 72.26 65.43
C VAL A 202 -78.23 71.85 66.57
N SER A 203 -78.11 70.62 67.09
CA SER A 203 -78.94 70.17 68.23
C SER A 203 -78.65 71.00 69.49
N ARG A 204 -77.37 71.28 69.81
CA ARG A 204 -77.00 72.16 70.93
C ARG A 204 -77.51 73.59 70.74
N GLU A 205 -77.39 74.11 69.53
CA GLU A 205 -77.82 75.46 69.16
C GLU A 205 -79.34 75.61 69.25
N VAL A 206 -80.11 74.65 68.72
CA VAL A 206 -81.57 74.64 68.79
C VAL A 206 -82.07 74.36 70.21
N LEU A 207 -81.57 73.32 70.90
CA LEU A 207 -82.00 73.01 72.28
C LEU A 207 -81.70 74.16 73.25
N GLY A 208 -80.57 74.85 73.06
CA GLY A 208 -80.20 76.03 73.85
C GLY A 208 -81.05 77.29 73.61
N HIS A 209 -81.83 77.33 72.53
CA HIS A 209 -82.75 78.44 72.21
C HIS A 209 -84.25 78.07 72.31
N ALA A 210 -84.60 76.78 72.18
CA ALA A 210 -85.98 76.32 72.04
C ALA A 210 -86.58 75.69 73.30
N LEU A 211 -85.76 75.22 74.25
CA LEU A 211 -86.28 74.69 75.52
C LEU A 211 -86.44 75.82 76.55
N GLY A 212 -87.67 75.98 77.05
CA GLY A 212 -87.90 76.72 78.28
C GLY A 212 -87.24 76.02 79.48
N LEU A 213 -86.98 76.76 80.56
CA LEU A 213 -86.30 76.22 81.75
C LEU A 213 -87.00 74.95 82.31
N GLU A 214 -88.33 74.94 82.23
CA GLU A 214 -89.21 73.85 82.70
C GLU A 214 -89.10 72.60 81.83
N ASP A 215 -89.20 72.72 80.50
CA ASP A 215 -88.98 71.60 79.56
C ASP A 215 -87.56 71.03 79.68
N HIS A 216 -86.57 71.90 79.90
CA HIS A 216 -85.18 71.50 80.07
C HIS A 216 -84.97 70.70 81.35
N GLN A 217 -85.72 71.00 82.42
CA GLN A 217 -85.71 70.29 83.69
C GLN A 217 -86.43 68.94 83.59
N ASP A 218 -87.56 68.89 82.89
CA ASP A 218 -88.34 67.67 82.66
C ASP A 218 -87.61 66.69 81.73
N LEU A 219 -86.87 67.19 80.73
CA LEU A 219 -85.97 66.39 79.89
C LEU A 219 -84.82 65.76 80.70
N ILE A 220 -84.22 66.51 81.63
CA ILE A 220 -83.19 66.00 82.54
C ILE A 220 -83.77 64.91 83.45
N LEU A 221 -84.95 65.12 84.05
CA LEU A 221 -85.60 64.14 84.92
C LEU A 221 -85.97 62.85 84.15
N LYS A 222 -86.51 62.95 82.94
CA LYS A 222 -86.77 61.80 82.06
C LYS A 222 -85.49 61.07 81.67
N SER A 223 -84.43 61.80 81.34
CA SER A 223 -83.12 61.21 80.98
C SER A 223 -82.49 60.47 82.16
N LEU A 224 -82.53 61.05 83.36
CA LEU A 224 -82.07 60.40 84.60
C LEU A 224 -82.92 59.17 84.96
N ALA A 225 -84.24 59.24 84.77
CA ALA A 225 -85.14 58.11 85.00
C ALA A 225 -84.90 56.95 84.01
N ASN A 226 -84.60 57.25 82.74
CA ASN A 226 -84.26 56.23 81.74
C ASN A 226 -82.86 55.65 82.00
N ALA A 227 -81.84 56.47 82.25
CA ALA A 227 -80.51 56.00 82.61
C ALA A 227 -80.51 55.13 83.88
N LYS A 228 -81.41 55.41 84.85
CA LYS A 228 -81.65 54.53 86.00
C LYS A 228 -82.32 53.20 85.62
N LYS A 229 -83.24 53.17 84.65
CA LYS A 229 -83.83 51.92 84.12
C LYS A 229 -82.85 51.09 83.29
N GLU A 230 -81.92 51.76 82.60
CA GLU A 230 -80.86 51.15 81.79
C GLU A 230 -79.64 50.72 82.64
N GLY A 231 -79.70 50.84 83.96
CA GLY A 231 -78.66 50.38 84.89
C GLY A 231 -77.40 51.26 84.95
N PHE A 232 -77.40 52.43 84.31
CA PHE A 232 -76.23 53.30 84.16
C PHE A 232 -75.65 53.80 85.51
N PHE A 233 -76.47 53.83 86.56
CA PHE A 233 -76.06 54.27 87.91
C PHE A 233 -75.83 53.12 88.91
N ASP A 234 -76.15 51.88 88.55
CA ASP A 234 -75.98 50.72 89.43
C ASP A 234 -74.57 50.13 89.30
N THR A 235 -73.58 50.86 89.83
CA THR A 235 -72.21 50.37 89.99
C THR A 235 -71.92 50.05 91.46
N ASN A 236 -71.82 48.76 91.80
CA ASN A 236 -71.14 48.32 93.03
C ASN A 236 -70.71 46.84 93.00
N LYS A 237 -69.85 46.47 92.05
CA LYS A 237 -68.48 45.96 92.30
C LYS A 237 -67.73 45.63 91.02
#